data_AF-A0A7C6S0W0-F1
#
_entry.id   AF-A0A7C6S0W0-F1
#
_cell.length_a   1.000
_cell.length_b   1.000
_cell.length_c   1.000
_cell.angle_alpha   90.00
_cell.angle_beta   90.00
_cell.angle_gamma   90.00
#
_symmetry.space_group_name_H-M   'P 1'
#
loop_
_entity.id
_entity.type
_entity.pdbx_description
1 polymer ?
#
loop_
_entity_poly.entity_id
_entity_poly.type
_entity_poly.pdbx_seq_one_letter_code
_entity_poly.pdbx_strand_id
1 'polypeptide(L)'
;MRRFEFIKPQTEPEVNEDKNYGKFTITPLERGYGLTIGNALRRVLLSSMPGVAIVTMEIQGVSNEYMALDGVIEDVTEIILNLKNVKLSVDGDEMFKPMSDNLDFKLELHANKAGV
;
A
#
# COMPACT_ATOMS: atom_id res chain seq x y z
N MET A 1 24.19 2.91 43.98
CA MET A 1 23.43 2.21 42.92
C MET A 1 24.03 2.63 41.58
N ARG A 2 24.66 1.72 40.80
CA ARG A 2 25.22 2.10 39.50
C ARG A 2 24.06 2.47 38.56
N ARG A 3 24.13 3.65 37.94
CA ARG A 3 23.21 4.05 36.86
C ARG A 3 23.50 3.13 35.67
N PHE A 4 22.51 2.34 35.27
CA PHE A 4 22.53 1.69 33.97
C PHE A 4 22.21 2.76 32.93
N GLU A 5 23.20 3.15 32.15
CA GLU A 5 23.01 4.04 31.00
C GLU A 5 22.83 3.18 29.75
N PHE A 6 21.65 3.29 29.14
CA PHE A 6 21.35 2.62 27.88
C PHE A 6 22.00 3.37 26.73
N ILE A 7 22.63 2.64 25.82
CA ILE A 7 23.12 3.21 24.56
C ILE A 7 21.92 3.45 23.65
N LYS A 8 21.77 4.67 23.14
CA LYS A 8 20.74 4.97 22.16
C LYS A 8 21.08 4.29 20.84
N PRO A 9 20.18 3.48 20.26
CA PRO A 9 20.43 2.88 18.96
C PRO A 9 20.48 3.95 17.87
N GLN A 10 21.30 3.70 16.86
CA GLN A 10 21.36 4.48 15.63
C GLN A 10 20.75 3.65 14.50
N THR A 11 20.18 4.33 13.50
CA THR A 11 19.61 3.70 12.32
C THR A 11 20.41 4.13 11.10
N GLU A 12 20.96 3.17 10.39
CA GLU A 12 21.70 3.39 9.14
C GLU A 12 20.88 2.82 7.97
N PRO A 13 20.47 3.65 7.01
CA PRO A 13 19.82 3.17 5.79
C PRO A 13 20.86 2.55 4.85
N GLU A 14 20.56 1.39 4.29
CA GLU A 14 21.34 0.80 3.22
C GLU A 14 20.90 1.42 1.89
N VAL A 15 21.85 1.97 1.14
CA VAL A 15 21.58 2.56 -0.17
C VAL A 15 21.29 1.43 -1.16
N ASN A 16 20.09 1.43 -1.71
CA ASN A 16 19.66 0.54 -2.79
C ASN A 16 19.07 1.41 -3.92
N GLU A 17 19.23 0.97 -5.17
CA GLU A 17 18.64 1.60 -6.35
C GLU A 17 17.16 1.21 -6.55
N ASP A 18 16.68 0.16 -5.86
CA ASP A 18 15.28 -0.26 -5.91
C ASP A 18 14.37 0.73 -5.17
N LYS A 19 13.40 1.27 -5.91
CA LYS A 19 12.40 2.22 -5.39
C LYS A 19 11.38 1.59 -4.44
N ASN A 20 11.21 0.26 -4.44
CA ASN A 20 10.24 -0.44 -3.61
C ASN A 20 10.87 -1.24 -2.45
N TYR A 21 12.20 -1.19 -2.29
CA TYR A 21 12.90 -1.91 -1.24
C TYR A 21 13.76 -0.96 -0.40
N GLY A 22 13.53 -0.97 0.92
CA GLY A 22 14.34 -0.25 1.88
C GLY A 22 14.87 -1.20 2.95
N LYS A 23 16.16 -1.11 3.26
CA LYS A 23 16.80 -1.86 4.34
C LYS A 23 17.45 -0.89 5.32
N PHE A 24 17.18 -1.12 6.60
CA PHE A 24 17.67 -0.29 7.70
C PHE A 24 18.36 -1.18 8.73
N THR A 25 19.55 -0.78 9.14
CA THR A 25 20.31 -1.46 10.19
C THR A 25 20.23 -0.63 11.48
N ILE A 26 19.74 -1.24 12.56
CA ILE A 26 19.60 -0.59 13.87
C ILE A 26 20.61 -1.19 14.84
N THR A 27 21.61 -0.41 15.24
CA THR A 27 22.68 -0.83 16.15
C THR A 27 23.20 0.34 17.00
N PRO A 28 23.79 0.10 18.18
CA PRO A 28 23.79 -1.15 18.94
C PRO A 28 22.45 -1.38 19.66
N LEU A 29 22.13 -2.65 19.92
CA LEU A 29 20.94 -3.05 20.69
C LEU A 29 21.34 -3.97 21.84
N GLU A 30 20.66 -3.79 22.97
CA GLU A 30 20.78 -4.70 24.10
C GLU A 30 20.29 -6.11 23.74
N ARG A 31 20.79 -7.10 24.48
CA ARG A 31 20.37 -8.49 24.28
C ARG A 31 18.85 -8.61 24.44
N GLY A 32 18.19 -9.16 23.41
CA GLY A 32 16.74 -9.36 23.37
C GLY A 32 15.95 -8.19 22.80
N TYR A 33 16.51 -6.97 22.71
CA TYR A 33 15.77 -5.80 22.20
C TYR A 33 15.49 -5.90 20.71
N GLY A 34 16.35 -6.59 19.95
CA GLY A 34 16.13 -6.83 18.52
C GLY A 34 14.78 -7.53 18.23
N LEU A 35 14.40 -8.53 19.03
CA LEU A 35 13.13 -9.22 18.86
C LEU A 35 11.95 -8.33 19.25
N THR A 36 12.06 -7.61 20.36
CA THR A 36 11.01 -6.71 20.86
C THR A 36 10.72 -5.59 19.86
N ILE A 37 11.77 -4.90 19.38
CA ILE A 37 11.65 -3.81 18.41
C ILE A 37 11.23 -4.35 17.04
N GLY A 38 11.85 -5.42 16.55
CA GLY A 38 11.53 -6.01 15.26
C GLY A 38 10.07 -6.46 15.16
N ASN A 39 9.55 -7.13 16.19
CA ASN A 39 8.14 -7.53 16.22
C ASN A 39 7.19 -6.33 16.30
N ALA A 40 7.54 -5.31 17.10
CA ALA A 40 6.74 -4.10 17.19
C ALA A 40 6.67 -3.37 15.84
N LEU A 41 7.82 -3.13 15.19
CA LEU A 41 7.89 -2.49 13.88
C LEU A 41 7.17 -3.31 12.81
N ARG A 42 7.37 -4.63 12.76
CA ARG A 42 6.66 -5.51 11.82
C ARG A 42 5.15 -5.38 11.96
N ARG A 43 4.62 -5.34 13.19
CA ARG A 43 3.17 -5.19 13.41
C ARG A 43 2.69 -3.84 12.91
N VAL A 44 3.36 -2.75 13.30
CA VAL A 44 2.97 -1.38 12.90
C VAL A 44 3.01 -1.23 11.37
N LEU A 45 4.08 -1.68 10.74
CA LEU A 45 4.24 -1.58 9.28
C LEU A 45 3.20 -2.42 8.52
N LEU A 46 2.77 -3.57 9.05
CA LEU A 46 1.78 -4.41 8.37
C LEU A 46 0.33 -4.01 8.64
N SER A 47 0.02 -3.37 9.78
CA SER A 47 -1.37 -3.12 10.18
C SER A 47 -1.79 -1.66 10.25
N SER A 48 -0.85 -0.72 10.31
CA SER A 48 -1.14 0.67 10.71
C SER A 48 -0.42 1.69 9.84
N MET A 49 0.00 1.28 8.64
CA MET A 49 0.58 2.20 7.67
C MET A 49 -0.56 2.97 7.00
N PRO A 50 -0.57 4.31 7.08
CA PRO A 50 -1.53 5.11 6.33
C PRO A 50 -1.25 4.96 4.84
N GLY A 51 -2.31 4.94 4.04
CA GLY A 51 -2.23 4.80 2.59
C GLY A 51 -3.58 5.03 1.94
N VAL A 52 -3.56 5.09 0.60
CA VAL A 52 -4.76 5.31 -0.22
C VAL A 52 -4.88 4.14 -1.19
N ALA A 53 -6.09 3.61 -1.31
CA ALA A 53 -6.41 2.50 -2.19
C ALA A 53 -7.83 2.66 -2.75
N ILE A 54 -8.09 2.01 -3.88
CA ILE A 54 -9.43 1.89 -4.46
C ILE A 54 -10.23 0.91 -3.59
N VAL A 55 -11.33 1.37 -3.00
CA VAL A 55 -12.16 0.57 -2.08
C VAL A 55 -13.40 0.01 -2.79
N THR A 56 -14.00 0.80 -3.67
CA THR A 56 -15.25 0.48 -4.36
C THR A 56 -15.16 0.89 -5.82
N MET A 57 -15.90 0.19 -6.68
CA MET A 57 -16.09 0.55 -8.07
C MET A 57 -17.50 0.19 -8.52
N GLU A 58 -18.04 0.95 -9.48
CA GLU A 58 -19.31 0.66 -10.14
C GLU A 58 -19.07 0.64 -11.65
N ILE A 59 -19.53 -0.43 -12.31
CA ILE A 59 -19.45 -0.57 -13.77
C ILE A 59 -20.87 -0.62 -14.31
N GLN A 60 -21.20 0.31 -15.20
CA GLN A 60 -22.52 0.34 -15.82
C GLN A 60 -22.76 -0.92 -16.65
N GLY A 61 -23.92 -1.56 -16.42
CA GLY A 61 -24.30 -2.78 -17.14
C GLY A 61 -23.73 -4.07 -16.58
N VAL A 62 -22.91 -4.02 -15.52
CA VAL A 62 -22.40 -5.22 -14.82
C VAL A 62 -23.27 -5.52 -13.61
N SER A 63 -23.73 -6.77 -13.51
CA SER A 63 -24.55 -7.21 -12.38
C SER A 63 -23.75 -7.87 -11.26
N ASN A 64 -22.58 -8.44 -11.56
CA ASN A 64 -21.71 -9.13 -10.62
C ASN A 64 -20.26 -9.18 -11.12
N GLU A 65 -19.35 -9.51 -10.22
CA GLU A 65 -17.90 -9.51 -10.44
C GLU A 65 -17.37 -10.62 -11.36
N TYR A 66 -18.19 -11.61 -11.71
CA TYR A 66 -17.79 -12.74 -12.57
C TYR A 66 -18.23 -12.56 -14.03
N MET A 67 -18.82 -11.41 -14.36
CA MET A 67 -19.34 -11.14 -15.69
C MET A 67 -18.21 -10.79 -16.67
N ALA A 68 -18.31 -11.29 -17.90
CA ALA A 68 -17.48 -10.84 -19.02
C ALA A 68 -18.09 -9.57 -19.64
N LEU A 69 -17.23 -8.66 -20.08
CA LEU A 69 -17.61 -7.42 -20.73
C LEU A 69 -17.43 -7.52 -22.24
N ASP A 70 -18.45 -7.12 -23.01
CA ASP A 70 -18.36 -7.10 -24.46
C ASP A 70 -17.28 -6.11 -24.92
N GLY A 71 -16.41 -6.56 -25.83
CA GLY A 71 -15.28 -5.77 -26.32
C GLY A 71 -14.09 -5.65 -25.35
N VAL A 72 -14.10 -6.31 -24.18
CA VAL A 72 -12.97 -6.34 -23.24
C VAL A 72 -12.43 -7.77 -23.15
N ILE A 73 -11.10 -7.89 -23.14
CA ILE A 73 -10.42 -9.21 -23.08
C ILE A 73 -10.48 -9.79 -21.66
N GLU A 74 -10.33 -8.92 -20.65
CA GLU A 74 -10.32 -9.24 -19.23
C GLU A 74 -11.77 -9.35 -18.70
N ASP A 75 -12.00 -10.28 -17.76
CA ASP A 75 -13.26 -10.31 -17.02
C ASP A 75 -13.28 -9.25 -15.89
N VAL A 76 -14.45 -9.02 -15.29
CA VAL A 76 -14.58 -8.03 -14.21
C VAL A 76 -13.70 -8.36 -13.00
N THR A 77 -13.45 -9.63 -12.71
CA THR A 77 -12.60 -10.05 -11.59
C THR A 77 -11.14 -9.66 -11.84
N GLU A 78 -10.65 -9.88 -13.06
CA GLU A 78 -9.30 -9.49 -13.49
C GLU A 78 -9.14 -7.96 -13.45
N ILE A 79 -10.14 -7.22 -13.90
CA ILE A 79 -10.17 -5.75 -13.78
C ILE A 79 -10.06 -5.32 -12.31
N ILE A 80 -10.83 -5.93 -11.40
CA ILE A 80 -10.76 -5.63 -9.96
C ILE A 80 -9.36 -5.90 -9.41
N LEU A 81 -8.73 -7.01 -9.78
CA LEU A 81 -7.37 -7.35 -9.34
C LEU A 81 -6.32 -6.38 -9.89
N ASN A 82 -6.46 -5.96 -11.15
CA ASN A 82 -5.59 -4.97 -11.76
C ASN A 82 -5.72 -3.60 -11.07
N LEU A 83 -6.94 -3.18 -10.73
CA LEU A 83 -7.19 -1.94 -9.99
C LEU A 83 -6.56 -1.96 -8.59
N LYS A 84 -6.52 -3.11 -7.91
CA LYS A 84 -5.83 -3.25 -6.61
C LYS A 84 -4.32 -3.05 -6.69
N ASN A 85 -3.72 -3.22 -7.86
CA ASN A 85 -2.28 -3.01 -8.08
C ASN A 85 -1.92 -1.57 -8.44
N VAL A 86 -2.91 -0.71 -8.70
CA VAL A 86 -2.69 0.70 -9.02
C VAL A 86 -2.12 1.43 -7.80
N LYS A 87 -0.96 2.07 -7.98
CA LYS A 87 -0.30 2.86 -6.94
C LYS A 87 -0.86 4.28 -6.95
N LEU A 88 -1.54 4.65 -5.87
CA LEU A 88 -2.06 5.99 -5.64
C LEU A 88 -1.17 6.76 -4.65
N SER A 89 -1.08 8.06 -4.82
CA SER A 89 -0.42 8.97 -3.88
C SER A 89 -1.32 10.19 -3.68
N VAL A 90 -1.46 10.61 -2.43
CA VAL A 90 -2.20 11.81 -2.02
C VAL A 90 -1.26 12.65 -1.18
N ASP A 91 -1.37 13.97 -1.29
CA ASP A 91 -0.54 14.88 -0.50
C ASP A 91 -0.76 14.66 1.00
N GLY A 92 0.33 14.78 1.77
CA GLY A 92 0.35 14.42 3.20
C GLY A 92 -0.65 15.23 4.05
N ASP A 93 -0.93 16.47 3.66
CA ASP A 93 -1.89 17.34 4.34
C ASP A 93 -3.34 16.89 4.15
N GLU A 94 -3.61 16.07 3.13
CA GLU A 94 -4.94 15.57 2.77
C GLU A 94 -5.17 14.14 3.31
N MET A 95 -4.11 13.34 3.51
CA MET A 95 -4.19 11.93 3.97
C MET A 95 -4.90 11.73 5.32
N PHE A 96 -4.87 12.72 6.21
CA PHE A 96 -5.46 12.62 7.55
C PHE A 96 -6.80 13.35 7.70
N LYS A 97 -7.27 13.99 6.63
CA LYS A 97 -8.62 14.54 6.62
C LYS A 97 -9.59 13.39 6.39
N PRO A 98 -10.76 13.38 7.05
CA PRO A 98 -11.83 12.49 6.65
C PRO A 98 -12.10 12.73 5.17
N MET A 99 -12.00 11.68 4.36
CA MET A 99 -12.27 11.77 2.94
C MET A 99 -13.69 12.33 2.79
N SER A 100 -13.86 13.44 2.08
CA SER A 100 -15.19 13.95 1.78
C SER A 100 -15.97 12.85 1.06
N ASP A 101 -17.23 12.63 1.43
CA ASP A 101 -18.04 11.47 1.01
C ASP A 101 -18.16 11.23 -0.50
N ASN A 102 -17.66 12.13 -1.37
CA ASN A 102 -17.86 12.11 -2.82
C ASN A 102 -16.57 12.34 -3.63
N LEU A 103 -15.47 11.63 -3.34
CA LEU A 103 -14.33 11.60 -4.27
C LEU A 103 -14.54 10.50 -5.32
N ASP A 104 -15.49 10.75 -6.21
CA ASP A 104 -15.79 9.83 -7.31
C ASP A 104 -14.86 10.11 -8.50
N PHE A 105 -13.97 9.16 -8.78
CA PHE A 105 -13.19 9.18 -10.01
C PHE A 105 -13.95 8.46 -11.11
N LYS A 106 -14.44 9.22 -12.09
CA LYS A 106 -14.98 8.64 -13.31
C LYS A 106 -13.84 8.19 -14.21
N LEU A 107 -13.72 6.88 -14.39
CA LEU A 107 -12.77 6.26 -15.32
C LEU A 107 -13.53 5.75 -16.55
N GLU A 108 -12.97 5.97 -17.73
CA GLU A 108 -13.48 5.41 -18.99
C GLU A 108 -12.55 4.28 -19.43
N LEU A 109 -13.12 3.08 -19.58
CA LEU A 109 -12.39 1.93 -20.08
C LEU A 109 -12.44 1.94 -21.61
N HIS A 110 -11.26 1.95 -22.24
CA HIS A 110 -11.13 1.87 -23.69
C HIS A 110 -10.57 0.50 -24.08
N ALA A 111 -11.29 -0.21 -24.93
CA ALA A 111 -10.80 -1.44 -25.54
C ALA A 111 -9.65 -1.12 -26.51
N ASN A 112 -8.49 -1.72 -26.28
CA ASN A 112 -7.34 -1.60 -27.19
C ASN A 112 -7.56 -2.52 -28.40
N LYS A 113 -8.34 -2.03 -29.37
CA LYS A 113 -8.73 -2.70 -30.63
C LYS A 113 -9.55 -3.99 -30.44
N ALA A 114 -10.40 -4.30 -31.43
CA ALA A 114 -11.12 -5.56 -31.49
C ALA A 114 -10.11 -6.71 -31.52
N GLY A 115 -10.26 -7.66 -30.60
CA GLY A 115 -9.49 -8.89 -30.60
C GLY A 115 -9.57 -9.56 -31.97
N VAL A 116 -8.40 -9.86 -32.54
CA VAL A 116 -8.23 -10.92 -33.53
C VAL A 116 -7.90 -12.18 -32.76
#